data_AF-A0A7J9BU38-F1
#
_entry.id   AF-A0A7J9BU38-F1
#
_cell.length_a   1.000
_cell.length_b   1.000
_cell.length_c   1.000
_cell.angle_alpha   90.00
_cell.angle_beta   90.00
_cell.angle_gamma   90.00
#
_symmetry.space_group_name_H-M   'P 1'
#
loop_
_entity.id
_entity.type
_entity.pdbx_description
1 polymer ?
#
loop_
_entity_poly.entity_id
_entity_poly.type
_entity_poly.pdbx_seq_one_letter_code
_entity_poly.pdbx_strand_id
1 'polypeptide(L)'
;MVPHIQRGKKNSDESEQISTSITDVAIFLGENIQTVGLGLSRSIAFEKVIQESAQKLYQALCEVEGLNEDERYRALSKILDHPMQMLIFFSLLSSVRLEWVKRFLADN
;
A
#
# COMPACT_ATOMS: atom_id res chain seq x y z
N MET A 1 21.84 18.59 72.77
CA MET A 1 22.66 17.77 71.84
C MET A 1 21.68 17.04 70.93
N VAL A 2 21.47 17.51 69.70
CA VAL A 2 20.44 16.99 68.78
C VAL A 2 21.05 15.81 68.00
N PRO A 3 20.35 14.67 67.85
CA PRO A 3 20.86 13.56 67.07
C PRO A 3 20.75 13.88 65.57
N HIS A 4 21.85 13.62 64.87
CA HIS A 4 21.98 13.79 63.43
C HIS A 4 21.19 12.68 62.71
N ILE A 5 20.03 13.01 62.14
CA ILE A 5 19.31 12.10 61.24
C ILE A 5 19.99 12.17 59.87
N GLN A 6 20.91 11.24 59.60
CA GLN A 6 21.22 10.88 58.21
C GLN A 6 20.07 10.00 57.71
N ARG A 7 19.19 10.54 56.86
CA ARG A 7 18.18 9.72 56.19
C ARG A 7 18.04 10.13 54.73
N GLY A 8 18.64 9.32 53.86
CA GLY A 8 18.25 9.13 52.46
C GLY A 8 18.94 10.03 51.42
N LYS A 9 20.22 9.80 51.15
CA LYS A 9 20.88 10.28 49.92
C LYS A 9 21.37 9.05 49.14
N LYS A 10 20.57 8.53 48.19
CA LYS A 10 20.97 7.72 47.01
C LYS A 10 19.80 6.91 46.41
N ASN A 11 18.81 7.58 45.82
CA ASN A 11 17.84 6.90 44.94
C ASN A 11 17.42 7.76 43.73
N SER A 12 17.60 9.09 43.75
CA SER A 12 17.13 9.93 42.64
C SER A 12 17.96 9.75 41.37
N ASP A 13 19.29 9.57 41.48
CA ASP A 13 20.18 9.42 40.32
C ASP A 13 19.91 8.14 39.52
N GLU A 14 19.67 7.01 40.19
CA GLU A 14 19.23 5.76 39.54
C GLU A 14 17.80 5.85 39.00
N SER A 15 16.89 6.50 39.73
CA SER A 15 15.51 6.71 39.28
C SER A 15 15.43 7.62 38.04
N GLU A 16 16.29 8.64 37.96
CA GLU A 16 16.42 9.54 36.82
C GLU A 16 16.99 8.77 35.62
N GLN A 17 18.04 7.96 35.81
CA GLN A 17 18.60 7.11 34.77
C GLN A 17 17.58 6.09 34.22
N ILE A 18 16.80 5.46 35.10
CA ILE A 18 15.71 4.55 34.69
C ILE A 18 14.65 5.30 33.89
N SER A 19 14.26 6.50 34.33
CA SER A 19 13.25 7.32 33.64
C SER A 19 13.72 7.77 32.27
N THR A 20 14.99 8.17 32.14
CA THR A 20 15.62 8.49 30.86
C THR A 20 15.63 7.26 29.94
N SER A 21 16.06 6.10 30.44
CA SER A 21 16.09 4.87 29.66
C SER A 21 14.69 4.45 29.17
N ILE A 22 13.65 4.56 30.02
CA ILE A 22 12.26 4.30 29.61
C ILE A 22 11.80 5.29 28.54
N THR A 23 12.16 6.56 28.67
CA THR A 23 11.82 7.60 27.70
C THR A 23 12.48 7.33 26.35
N ASP A 24 13.76 6.97 26.34
CA ASP A 24 14.49 6.64 25.12
C ASP A 24 13.89 5.41 24.42
N VAL A 25 13.54 4.37 25.18
CA VAL A 25 12.85 3.19 24.64
C VAL A 25 11.47 3.55 24.08
N ALA A 26 10.73 4.43 24.76
CA ALA A 26 9.42 4.88 24.29
C ALA A 26 9.51 5.71 23.01
N ILE A 27 10.49 6.61 22.90
CA ILE A 27 10.77 7.38 21.67
C ILE A 27 11.11 6.42 20.53
N PHE A 28 12.07 5.53 20.76
CA PHE A 28 12.48 4.55 19.76
C PHE A 28 11.32 3.65 19.30
N LEU A 29 10.46 3.22 20.22
CA LEU A 29 9.25 2.47 19.89
C LEU A 29 8.28 3.31 19.05
N GLY A 30 8.06 4.57 19.44
CA GLY A 30 7.20 5.51 18.72
C GLY A 30 7.65 5.74 17.28
N GLU A 31 8.95 5.92 17.05
CA GLU A 31 9.55 6.09 15.72
C GLU A 31 9.37 4.85 14.85
N ASN A 32 9.57 3.65 15.42
CA ASN A 32 9.34 2.39 14.70
C ASN A 32 7.86 2.21 14.32
N ILE A 33 6.94 2.50 15.24
CA ILE A 33 5.49 2.44 14.99
C ILE A 33 5.10 3.43 13.90
N GLN A 34 5.61 4.66 13.95
CA GLN A 34 5.35 5.67 12.91
C GLN A 34 5.85 5.20 11.54
N THR A 35 7.06 4.64 11.49
CA THR A 35 7.67 4.14 10.26
C THR A 35 6.85 3.00 9.64
N VAL A 36 6.47 2.00 10.46
CA VAL A 36 5.61 0.90 10.02
C VAL A 36 4.24 1.42 9.58
N GLY A 37 3.65 2.35 10.34
CA GLY A 37 2.36 2.96 10.02
C GLY A 37 2.35 3.69 8.68
N LEU A 38 3.43 4.41 8.34
CA LEU A 38 3.60 5.05 7.03
C LEU A 38 3.74 4.03 5.90
N GLY A 39 4.50 2.95 6.13
CA GLY A 39 4.64 1.85 5.17
C GLY A 39 3.30 1.18 4.86
N LEU A 40 2.51 0.87 5.88
CA LEU A 40 1.17 0.29 5.74
C LEU A 40 0.21 1.24 5.02
N SER A 41 0.19 2.52 5.41
CA SER A 41 -0.66 3.53 4.78
C SER A 41 -0.37 3.65 3.28
N ARG A 42 0.91 3.64 2.89
CA ARG A 42 1.32 3.64 1.49
C ARG A 42 0.88 2.36 0.77
N SER A 43 1.06 1.19 1.39
CA SER A 43 0.64 -0.10 0.81
C SER A 43 -0.86 -0.14 0.55
N ILE A 44 -1.66 0.29 1.52
CA ILE A 44 -3.13 0.34 1.41
C ILE A 44 -3.56 1.33 0.32
N ALA A 45 -2.94 2.51 0.26
CA ALA A 45 -3.21 3.48 -0.78
C ALA A 45 -2.89 2.92 -2.18
N PHE A 46 -1.79 2.19 -2.31
CA PHE A 46 -1.40 1.54 -3.57
C PHE A 46 -2.36 0.42 -3.98
N GLU A 47 -2.75 -0.45 -3.05
CA GLU A 47 -3.75 -1.50 -3.28
C GLU A 47 -5.09 -0.91 -3.76
N LYS A 48 -5.56 0.16 -3.11
CA LYS A 48 -6.79 0.86 -3.51
C LYS A 48 -6.70 1.41 -4.92
N VAL A 49 -5.56 2.00 -5.30
CA VAL A 49 -5.33 2.50 -6.67
C VAL A 49 -5.37 1.35 -7.68
N ILE A 50 -4.77 0.20 -7.38
CA ILE A 50 -4.83 -0.98 -8.26
C ILE A 50 -6.27 -1.45 -8.41
N GLN A 51 -7.02 -1.60 -7.32
CA GLN A 51 -8.41 -2.04 -7.37
C GLN A 51 -9.29 -1.08 -8.20
N GLU A 52 -9.17 0.23 -7.99
CA GLU A 52 -9.90 1.23 -8.78
C GLU A 52 -9.55 1.18 -10.26
N SER A 53 -8.27 0.95 -10.57
CA SER A 53 -7.80 0.85 -11.95
C SER A 53 -8.32 -0.43 -12.63
N ALA A 54 -8.32 -1.58 -11.95
CA ALA A 54 -8.89 -2.83 -12.43
C ALA A 54 -10.40 -2.70 -12.69
N GLN A 55 -11.13 -2.01 -11.80
CA GLN A 55 -12.55 -1.74 -11.98
C GLN A 55 -12.81 -0.86 -13.22
N LYS A 56 -12.01 0.20 -13.41
CA LYS A 56 -12.10 1.05 -14.62
C LYS A 56 -11.80 0.26 -15.89
N LEU A 57 -10.81 -0.63 -15.85
CA LEU A 57 -10.47 -1.50 -16.98
C LEU A 57 -11.63 -2.43 -17.33
N TYR A 58 -12.20 -3.10 -16.33
CA TYR A 58 -13.32 -3.99 -16.55
C TYR A 58 -14.53 -3.26 -17.15
N GLN A 59 -14.85 -2.06 -16.63
CA GLN A 59 -15.91 -1.22 -17.18
C GLN A 59 -15.65 -0.88 -18.65
N ALA A 60 -14.42 -0.45 -18.99
CA ALA A 60 -14.06 -0.12 -20.35
C ALA A 60 -14.06 -1.35 -21.30
N LEU A 61 -13.76 -2.55 -20.80
CA LEU A 61 -13.89 -3.80 -21.56
C LEU A 61 -15.36 -4.18 -21.82
N CYS A 62 -16.26 -3.90 -20.88
CA CYS A 62 -17.70 -4.08 -21.06
C CYS A 62 -18.28 -3.14 -22.14
N GLU A 63 -17.67 -1.97 -22.35
CA GLU A 63 -18.06 -1.02 -23.40
C GLU A 63 -17.56 -1.41 -24.80
N VAL A 64 -16.64 -2.38 -24.90
CA VAL A 64 -16.16 -2.89 -26.20
C VAL A 64 -17.19 -3.86 -26.77
N GLU A 65 -17.95 -3.38 -27.76
CA GLU A 65 -18.90 -4.22 -28.51
C GLU A 65 -18.18 -5.37 -29.22
N GLY A 66 -18.79 -6.55 -29.23
CA GLY A 66 -18.25 -7.74 -29.90
C GLY A 66 -17.31 -8.61 -29.05
N LEU A 67 -17.04 -8.24 -27.79
CA LEU A 67 -16.46 -9.15 -26.78
C LEU A 67 -17.57 -9.89 -26.04
N ASN A 68 -17.41 -11.21 -25.90
CA ASN A 68 -18.22 -12.00 -24.98
C ASN A 68 -17.68 -11.91 -23.54
N GLU A 69 -18.42 -12.46 -22.57
CA GLU A 69 -18.07 -12.36 -21.15
C GLU A 69 -16.74 -13.07 -20.80
N ASP A 70 -16.48 -14.25 -21.38
CA ASP A 70 -15.22 -14.96 -21.17
C ASP A 70 -14.02 -14.18 -21.71
N GLU A 71 -14.14 -13.62 -22.92
CA GLU A 71 -13.12 -12.76 -23.51
C GLU A 71 -12.83 -11.54 -22.63
N ARG A 72 -13.85 -10.95 -22.00
CA ARG A 72 -13.65 -9.82 -21.07
C ARG A 72 -12.86 -10.24 -19.84
N TYR A 73 -13.18 -11.37 -19.21
CA TYR A 73 -12.44 -11.86 -18.04
C TYR A 73 -11.00 -12.26 -18.39
N ARG A 74 -10.80 -12.95 -19.52
CA ARG A 74 -9.46 -13.30 -20.02
C ARG A 74 -8.63 -12.05 -20.33
N ALA A 75 -9.24 -11.05 -20.97
CA ALA A 75 -8.57 -9.80 -21.29
C ALA A 75 -8.24 -9.02 -20.01
N LEU A 76 -9.17 -8.94 -19.06
CA LEU A 76 -8.95 -8.29 -17.77
C LEU A 76 -7.75 -8.89 -17.05
N SER A 77 -7.72 -10.21 -16.86
CA SER A 77 -6.61 -10.91 -16.20
C SER A 77 -5.29 -10.63 -16.90
N LYS A 78 -5.25 -10.82 -18.22
CA LYS A 78 -4.02 -10.69 -19.00
C LYS A 78 -3.48 -9.26 -19.04
N ILE A 79 -4.36 -8.26 -19.10
CA ILE A 79 -3.94 -6.85 -19.07
C ILE A 79 -3.42 -6.47 -17.68
N LEU A 80 -4.01 -7.00 -16.60
CA LEU A 80 -3.52 -6.76 -15.24
C LEU A 80 -2.14 -7.37 -15.00
N ASP A 81 -1.81 -8.49 -15.65
CA ASP A 81 -0.46 -9.08 -15.64
C ASP A 81 0.57 -8.25 -16.43
N HIS A 82 0.10 -7.32 -17.27
CA HIS A 82 0.92 -6.47 -18.12
C HIS A 82 0.50 -4.99 -18.04
N PRO A 83 0.87 -4.26 -16.97
CA PRO A 83 0.37 -2.90 -16.69
C PRO A 83 0.53 -1.90 -17.84
N MET A 84 1.57 -2.05 -18.68
CA MET A 84 1.76 -1.21 -19.87
C MET A 84 0.65 -1.40 -20.91
N GLN A 85 0.11 -2.61 -21.03
CA GLN A 85 -0.99 -2.92 -21.95
C GLN A 85 -2.28 -2.23 -21.53
N MET A 86 -2.46 -1.99 -20.22
CA MET A 86 -3.57 -1.20 -19.71
C MET A 86 -3.49 0.25 -20.20
N LEU A 87 -2.29 0.86 -20.15
CA LEU A 87 -2.07 2.21 -20.66
C LEU A 87 -2.30 2.30 -22.16
N ILE A 88 -1.83 1.30 -22.91
CA ILE A 88 -2.07 1.19 -24.36
C ILE A 88 -3.58 1.11 -24.61
N PHE A 89 -4.28 0.18 -23.97
CA PHE A 89 -5.72 -0.03 -24.13
C PHE A 89 -6.53 1.26 -23.91
N PHE A 90 -6.25 2.01 -22.85
CA PHE A 90 -6.95 3.28 -22.59
C PHE A 90 -6.61 4.38 -23.58
N SER A 91 -5.41 4.36 -24.16
CA SER A 91 -4.97 5.32 -25.18
C SER A 91 -5.57 5.03 -26.57
N LEU A 92 -6.07 3.81 -26.80
CA LEU A 92 -6.71 3.42 -28.05
C LEU A 92 -8.09 4.07 -28.22
N LEU A 93 -8.38 4.46 -29.46
CA LEU A 93 -9.73 4.85 -29.90
C LEU A 93 -10.69 3.67 -29.73
N SER A 94 -11.94 3.94 -29.37
CA SER A 94 -12.96 2.90 -29.15
C SER A 94 -13.08 1.94 -30.34
N SER A 95 -13.01 2.45 -31.57
CA SER A 95 -13.13 1.68 -32.81
C SER A 95 -12.06 0.60 -33.00
N VAL A 96 -10.87 0.76 -32.39
CA VAL A 96 -9.75 -0.20 -32.55
C VAL A 96 -9.57 -1.12 -31.34
N ARG A 97 -10.31 -0.89 -30.24
CA ARG A 97 -10.16 -1.66 -29.00
C ARG A 97 -10.53 -3.14 -29.18
N LEU A 98 -11.60 -3.45 -29.91
CA LEU A 98 -12.02 -4.83 -30.15
C LEU A 98 -10.91 -5.64 -30.85
N GLU A 99 -10.37 -5.12 -31.93
CA GLU A 99 -9.33 -5.78 -32.70
C GLU A 99 -8.06 -5.96 -31.87
N TRP A 100 -7.66 -4.92 -31.15
CA TRP A 100 -6.51 -4.98 -30.26
C TRP A 100 -6.69 -6.05 -29.17
N VAL A 101 -7.85 -6.11 -28.50
CA VAL A 101 -8.13 -7.13 -27.47
C VAL A 101 -8.05 -8.54 -28.08
N LYS A 102 -8.62 -8.75 -29.27
CA LYS A 102 -8.59 -10.06 -29.94
C LYS A 102 -7.17 -10.51 -30.26
N ARG A 103 -6.32 -9.61 -30.77
CA ARG A 103 -4.90 -9.90 -31.04
C ARG A 103 -4.15 -10.17 -29.74
N PHE A 104 -4.37 -9.33 -28.73
CA PHE A 104 -3.75 -9.47 -27.42
C PHE A 104 -4.11 -10.78 -26.72
N LEU A 105 -5.34 -11.27 -26.88
CA LEU A 105 -5.77 -12.56 -26.36
C LEU A 105 -5.19 -13.75 -27.13
N ALA A 106 -4.88 -13.58 -28.43
CA ALA A 106 -4.34 -14.63 -29.29
C ALA A 106 -2.83 -14.82 -29.15
N ASP A 107 -2.09 -13.76 -28.83
CA ASP A 107 -0.64 -13.83 -28.58
C ASP A 107 -0.36 -14.52 -27.25
N ASN A 108 0.06 -15.80 -27.23
CA ASN A 108 0.29 -16.56 -26.00
C ASN A 108 1.28 -15.90 -25.03
#